data_AF-A0A950W3N2-F1
#
_entry.id   AF-A0A950W3N2-F1
#
_cell.length_a   1.000
_cell.length_b   1.000
_cell.length_c   1.000
_cell.angle_alpha   90.00
_cell.angle_beta   90.00
_cell.angle_gamma   90.00
#
_symmetry.space_group_name_H-M   'P 1'
#
loop_
_entity.id
_entity.type
_entity.pdbx_description
1 polymer ?
#
loop_
_entity_poly.entity_id
_entity_poly.type
_entity_poly.pdbx_seq_one_letter_code
_entity_poly.pdbx_strand_id
1 'polypeptide(L)'
;MKAVMETKWLSRSPIQDRPQEQRVLQGALAISRKLGLADGGVRRVVAQEITAAKEVEFGWGKQWLWYGFPHDTKPPNLTRLRAQLAALTPKLIDALADLRRLPCHPRVRITLTQASRQLIRVQYVSDRRRAAIVAAVLTVRRSGSPCRR
;
A
#
# COMPACT_ATOMS: atom_id res chain seq x y z
N MET A 1 3.60 -8.42 5.44
CA MET A 1 2.49 -9.16 4.81
C MET A 1 2.59 -10.67 4.95
N LYS A 2 3.77 -11.31 4.92
CA LYS A 2 3.90 -12.76 5.23
C LYS A 2 3.14 -13.17 6.49
N ALA A 3 3.40 -12.48 7.61
CA ALA A 3 2.74 -12.71 8.90
C ALA A 3 1.20 -12.61 8.84
N VAL A 4 0.65 -11.68 8.04
CA VAL A 4 -0.82 -11.58 7.84
C VAL A 4 -1.32 -12.81 7.09
N MET A 5 -0.59 -13.24 6.05
CA MET A 5 -0.91 -14.44 5.33
C MET A 5 -0.78 -15.70 6.20
N GLU A 6 0.20 -15.78 7.11
CA GLU A 6 0.36 -16.89 8.06
C GLU A 6 -0.88 -17.01 8.95
N THR A 7 -1.36 -15.88 9.50
CA THR A 7 -2.61 -15.86 10.26
C THR A 7 -3.79 -16.34 9.42
N LYS A 8 -3.98 -15.78 8.22
CA LYS A 8 -5.11 -16.12 7.35
C LYS A 8 -5.08 -17.57 6.89
N TRP A 9 -3.89 -18.11 6.63
CA TRP A 9 -3.69 -19.51 6.28
C TRP A 9 -4.14 -20.43 7.41
N LEU A 10 -3.63 -20.18 8.62
CA LEU A 10 -3.96 -20.96 9.81
C LEU A 10 -5.45 -20.86 10.18
N SER A 11 -6.04 -19.66 10.07
CA SER A 11 -7.45 -19.44 10.39
C SER A 11 -8.41 -19.73 9.23
N ARG A 12 -7.90 -20.16 8.06
CA ARG A 12 -8.64 -20.33 6.80
C ARG A 12 -9.46 -19.09 6.40
N SER A 13 -8.97 -17.90 6.75
CA SER A 13 -9.62 -16.63 6.43
C SER A 13 -9.30 -16.17 5.01
N PRO A 14 -10.22 -15.50 4.32
CA PRO A 14 -9.97 -15.01 2.97
C PRO A 14 -8.87 -13.93 2.95
N ILE A 15 -8.10 -13.89 1.86
CA ILE A 15 -7.16 -12.78 1.59
C ILE A 15 -7.92 -11.46 1.44
N GLN A 16 -9.09 -11.48 0.80
CA GLN A 16 -9.94 -10.31 0.68
C GLN A 16 -10.71 -10.04 1.99
N ASP A 17 -10.52 -8.85 2.55
CA ASP A 17 -11.23 -8.36 3.75
C ASP A 17 -11.81 -6.97 3.44
N ARG A 18 -12.96 -6.94 2.75
CA ARG A 18 -13.61 -5.68 2.30
C ARG A 18 -13.86 -4.70 3.45
N PRO A 19 -14.37 -5.12 4.62
CA PRO A 19 -14.54 -4.21 5.75
C PRO A 19 -13.22 -3.58 6.20
N GLN A 20 -12.13 -4.35 6.30
CA GLN A 20 -10.83 -3.82 6.68
C GLN A 20 -10.24 -2.89 5.60
N GLU A 21 -10.34 -3.27 4.31
CA GLU A 21 -9.90 -2.44 3.19
C GLU A 21 -10.59 -1.06 3.21
N GLN A 22 -11.90 -1.05 3.48
CA GLN A 22 -12.68 0.19 3.61
C GLN A 22 -12.23 1.01 4.83
N ARG A 23 -11.96 0.38 5.98
CA ARG A 23 -11.43 1.09 7.17
C ARG A 23 -10.10 1.77 6.89
N VAL A 24 -9.16 1.08 6.21
CA VAL A 24 -7.86 1.63 5.82
C VAL A 24 -8.04 2.84 4.90
N LEU A 25 -8.91 2.72 3.90
CA LEU A 25 -9.19 3.81 2.97
C LEU A 25 -9.83 5.02 3.66
N GLN A 26 -10.84 4.83 4.50
CA GLN A 26 -11.50 5.92 5.21
C GLN A 26 -10.55 6.61 6.21
N GLY A 27 -9.73 5.85 6.92
CA GLY A 27 -8.71 6.41 7.82
C GLY A 27 -7.71 7.29 7.08
N ALA A 28 -7.21 6.83 5.93
CA ALA A 28 -6.31 7.61 5.09
C ALA A 28 -6.95 8.90 4.57
N LEU A 29 -8.20 8.85 4.10
CA LEU A 29 -8.92 10.03 3.62
C LEU A 29 -9.21 11.03 4.74
N ALA A 30 -9.53 10.56 5.94
CA ALA A 30 -9.75 11.45 7.09
C ALA A 30 -8.48 12.25 7.44
N ILE A 31 -7.31 11.60 7.41
CA ILE A 31 -6.02 12.26 7.64
C ILE A 31 -5.70 13.21 6.49
N SER A 32 -5.86 12.77 5.24
CA SER A 32 -5.46 13.56 4.08
C SER A 32 -6.25 14.85 3.91
N ARG A 33 -7.54 14.84 4.29
CA ARG A 33 -8.38 16.05 4.29
C ARG A 33 -7.87 17.10 5.27
N LYS A 34 -7.43 16.69 6.47
CA LYS A 34 -6.80 17.60 7.45
C LYS A 34 -5.52 18.25 6.90
N LEU A 35 -4.82 17.57 5.98
CA LEU A 35 -3.62 18.07 5.30
C LEU A 35 -3.92 18.83 3.98
N GLY A 36 -5.19 18.99 3.61
CA GLY A 36 -5.61 19.71 2.40
C GLY A 36 -5.32 18.97 1.08
N LEU A 37 -5.17 17.64 1.12
CA LEU A 37 -4.97 16.81 -0.07
C LEU A 37 -6.30 16.46 -0.73
N ALA A 38 -6.29 16.36 -2.07
CA ALA A 38 -7.44 15.91 -2.83
C ALA A 38 -7.66 14.40 -2.67
N ASP A 39 -8.87 14.01 -2.26
CA ASP A 39 -9.27 12.62 -2.01
C ASP A 39 -8.93 11.66 -3.17
N GLY A 40 -9.07 12.11 -4.42
CA GLY A 40 -8.90 11.27 -5.60
C GLY A 40 -7.49 10.65 -5.71
N GLY A 41 -6.44 11.43 -5.45
CA GLY A 41 -5.07 10.94 -5.53
C GLY A 41 -4.72 10.00 -4.38
N VAL A 42 -5.14 10.37 -3.16
CA VAL A 42 -4.94 9.56 -1.95
C VAL A 42 -5.66 8.22 -2.07
N ARG A 43 -6.92 8.22 -2.53
CA ARG A 43 -7.70 7.00 -2.79
C ARG A 43 -6.97 6.06 -3.75
N ARG A 44 -6.38 6.59 -4.82
CA ARG A 44 -5.61 5.79 -5.78
C ARG A 44 -4.40 5.16 -5.12
N VAL A 45 -3.62 5.91 -4.34
CA VAL A 45 -2.43 5.36 -3.65
C VAL A 45 -2.83 4.25 -2.70
N VAL A 46 -3.81 4.49 -1.82
CA VAL A 46 -4.25 3.52 -0.82
C VAL A 46 -4.83 2.25 -1.48
N ALA A 47 -5.58 2.40 -2.57
CA ALA A 47 -6.07 1.24 -3.33
C ALA A 47 -4.92 0.42 -3.94
N GLN A 48 -3.86 1.07 -4.43
CA GLN A 48 -2.69 0.36 -4.95
C GLN A 48 -1.92 -0.35 -3.84
N GLU A 49 -1.75 0.27 -2.66
CA GLU A 49 -1.12 -0.35 -1.49
C GLU A 49 -1.91 -1.57 -0.99
N ILE A 50 -3.23 -1.46 -0.87
CA ILE A 50 -4.10 -2.60 -0.51
C ILE A 50 -3.96 -3.75 -1.52
N THR A 51 -3.89 -3.43 -2.81
CA THR A 51 -3.76 -4.46 -3.83
C THR A 51 -2.36 -5.08 -3.83
N ALA A 52 -1.30 -4.28 -3.60
CA ALA A 52 0.05 -4.77 -3.41
C ALA A 52 0.14 -5.70 -2.19
N ALA A 53 -0.47 -5.33 -1.07
CA ALA A 53 -0.53 -6.15 0.13
C ALA A 53 -1.15 -7.53 -0.17
N LYS A 54 -2.24 -7.56 -0.94
CA LYS A 54 -2.86 -8.81 -1.41
C LYS A 54 -1.98 -9.60 -2.38
N GLU A 55 -1.25 -8.96 -3.29
CA GLU A 55 -0.29 -9.66 -4.16
C GLU A 55 0.77 -10.40 -3.33
N VAL A 56 1.27 -9.77 -2.26
CA VAL A 56 2.23 -10.43 -1.35
C VAL A 56 1.59 -11.60 -0.62
N GLU A 57 0.37 -11.45 -0.12
CA GLU A 57 -0.38 -12.54 0.52
C GLU A 57 -0.61 -13.71 -0.45
N PHE A 58 -1.05 -13.44 -1.69
CA PHE A 58 -1.21 -14.48 -2.72
C PHE A 58 0.11 -15.17 -3.07
N GLY A 59 1.21 -14.43 -3.15
CA GLY A 59 2.54 -15.00 -3.41
C GLY A 59 2.96 -16.00 -2.35
N TRP A 60 2.79 -15.66 -1.07
CA TRP A 60 3.04 -16.58 0.05
C TRP A 60 2.07 -17.76 0.06
N GLY A 61 0.77 -17.52 -0.14
CA GLY A 61 -0.22 -18.59 -0.23
C GLY A 61 0.11 -19.59 -1.34
N LYS A 62 0.52 -19.11 -2.53
CA LYS A 62 1.00 -19.96 -3.62
C LYS A 62 2.25 -20.73 -3.22
N GLN A 63 3.24 -20.09 -2.61
CA GLN A 63 4.45 -20.77 -2.14
C GLN A 63 4.11 -21.95 -1.21
N TRP A 64 3.19 -21.75 -0.26
CA TRP A 64 2.81 -22.80 0.69
C TRP A 64 1.93 -23.90 0.10
N LEU A 65 1.14 -23.59 -0.92
CA LEU A 65 0.43 -24.62 -1.68
C LEU A 65 1.40 -25.57 -2.41
N TRP A 66 2.52 -25.05 -2.91
CA TRP A 66 3.48 -25.82 -3.70
C TRP A 66 4.52 -26.56 -2.85
N TYR A 67 5.00 -25.93 -1.78
CA TYR A 67 6.13 -26.42 -0.99
C TYR A 67 5.76 -26.78 0.45
N GLY A 68 4.46 -26.71 0.78
CA GLY A 68 3.97 -26.90 2.14
C GLY A 68 4.03 -25.63 2.99
N PHE A 69 3.10 -25.56 3.95
CA PHE A 69 3.13 -24.55 5.01
C PHE A 69 4.02 -25.06 6.16
N PRO A 70 4.92 -24.24 6.74
CA PRO A 70 5.83 -24.73 7.78
C PRO A 70 5.06 -25.16 9.04
N HIS A 71 5.28 -26.40 9.49
CA HIS A 71 4.50 -27.06 10.54
C HIS A 71 4.56 -26.34 11.91
N ASP A 72 5.70 -25.74 12.26
CA ASP A 72 5.92 -25.09 13.56
C ASP A 72 5.54 -23.59 13.58
N THR A 73 4.87 -23.10 12.54
CA THR A 73 4.49 -21.69 12.45
C THR A 73 3.41 -21.37 13.48
N LYS A 74 3.76 -20.55 14.48
CA LYS A 74 2.77 -19.99 15.41
C LYS A 74 2.08 -18.77 14.78
N PRO A 75 0.74 -18.68 14.83
CA PRO A 75 0.04 -17.54 14.26
C PRO A 75 0.47 -16.26 14.99
N PRO A 76 0.88 -15.21 14.28
CA PRO A 76 1.17 -13.94 14.90
C PRO A 76 -0.12 -13.30 15.43
N ASN A 77 -0.02 -12.46 16.45
CA ASN A 77 -1.16 -11.75 17.01
C ASN A 77 -1.69 -10.72 15.97
N LEU A 78 -2.83 -11.05 15.36
CA LEU A 78 -3.42 -10.24 14.29
C LEU A 78 -3.83 -8.85 14.75
N THR A 79 -4.30 -8.70 15.99
CA THR A 79 -4.65 -7.40 16.56
C THR A 79 -3.42 -6.50 16.67
N ARG A 80 -2.30 -7.05 17.14
CA ARG A 80 -1.02 -6.32 17.19
C ARG A 80 -0.50 -5.96 15.80
N LEU A 81 -0.56 -6.89 14.84
CA LEU A 81 -0.16 -6.62 13.45
C LEU A 81 -1.02 -5.51 12.82
N ARG A 82 -2.34 -5.56 13.04
CA ARG A 82 -3.26 -4.52 12.54
C ARG A 82 -2.95 -3.15 13.14
N ALA A 83 -2.62 -3.08 14.42
CA ALA A 83 -2.21 -1.83 15.06
C ALA A 83 -0.90 -1.28 14.46
N GLN A 84 0.09 -2.13 14.22
CA GLN A 84 1.35 -1.75 13.58
C GLN A 84 1.13 -1.22 12.15
N LEU A 85 0.29 -1.91 11.36
CA LEU A 85 -0.06 -1.47 10.00
C LEU A 85 -0.84 -0.15 10.01
N ALA A 86 -1.78 0.01 10.94
CA ALA A 86 -2.54 1.25 11.09
C ALA A 86 -1.63 2.44 11.44
N ALA A 87 -0.57 2.23 12.22
CA ALA A 87 0.41 3.26 12.54
C ALA A 87 1.27 3.71 11.33
N LEU A 88 1.28 2.95 10.23
CA LEU A 88 1.96 3.35 8.99
C LEU A 88 1.10 4.28 8.14
N THR A 89 -0.23 4.23 8.26
CA THR A 89 -1.12 5.04 7.43
C THR A 89 -0.88 6.54 7.59
N PRO A 90 -0.79 7.12 8.80
CA PRO A 90 -0.47 8.55 8.96
C PRO A 90 0.86 8.93 8.32
N LYS A 91 1.93 8.14 8.55
CA LYS A 91 3.26 8.39 8.00
C LYS A 91 3.27 8.40 6.47
N LEU A 92 2.53 7.47 5.85
CA LEU A 92 2.35 7.45 4.40
C LEU A 92 1.66 8.73 3.92
N ILE A 93 0.58 9.14 4.57
CA ILE A 93 -0.19 10.32 4.16
C ILE A 93 0.59 11.62 4.37
N ASP A 94 1.38 11.72 5.44
CA ASP A 94 2.27 12.85 5.69
C ASP A 94 3.34 12.95 4.59
N ALA A 95 4.00 11.83 4.25
CA ALA A 95 4.95 11.80 3.14
C ALA A 95 4.32 12.19 1.79
N LEU A 96 3.08 11.76 1.52
CA LEU A 96 2.33 12.20 0.34
C LEU A 96 2.02 13.70 0.36
N ALA A 97 1.77 14.28 1.55
CA ALA A 97 1.58 15.71 1.69
C ALA A 97 2.85 16.51 1.41
N ASP A 98 4.01 16.02 1.83
CA ASP A 98 5.30 16.66 1.52
C ASP A 98 5.61 16.61 0.02
N LEU A 99 5.24 15.50 -0.62
CA LEU A 99 5.45 15.28 -2.05
C LEU A 99 4.34 15.85 -2.94
N ARG A 100 3.42 16.67 -2.42
CA ARG A 100 2.26 17.19 -3.16
C ARG A 100 2.60 18.03 -4.42
N ARG A 101 3.83 18.52 -4.55
CA ARG A 101 4.34 19.25 -5.74
C ARG A 101 5.18 18.38 -6.66
N LEU A 102 5.51 17.16 -6.25
CA LEU A 102 6.32 16.21 -7.00
C LEU A 102 5.83 16.00 -8.44
N PRO A 103 4.52 15.88 -8.73
CA PRO A 103 4.04 15.70 -10.11
C PRO A 103 4.37 16.86 -11.06
N CYS A 104 4.70 18.05 -10.54
CA CYS A 104 5.03 19.22 -11.34
C CYS A 104 6.50 19.25 -11.78
N HIS A 105 7.35 18.37 -11.24
CA HIS A 105 8.76 18.32 -11.63
C HIS A 105 8.95 17.61 -12.98
N PRO A 106 9.76 18.19 -13.90
CA PRO A 106 10.13 17.50 -15.14
C PRO A 106 10.76 16.14 -14.86
N ARG A 107 10.49 15.15 -15.72
CA ARG A 107 11.04 13.78 -15.65
C ARG A 107 10.73 12.98 -14.37
N VAL A 108 9.95 13.52 -13.44
CA VAL A 108 9.65 12.87 -12.15
C VAL A 108 9.11 11.45 -12.28
N ARG A 109 8.33 11.19 -13.33
CA ARG A 109 7.80 9.85 -13.62
C ARG A 109 8.92 8.84 -13.88
N ILE A 110 9.93 9.23 -14.66
CA ILE A 110 11.06 8.36 -15.00
C ILE A 110 11.88 8.09 -13.74
N THR A 111 12.25 9.15 -13.01
CA THR A 111 13.02 9.08 -11.77
C THR A 111 12.35 8.21 -10.72
N LEU A 112 11.05 8.42 -10.46
CA LEU A 112 10.32 7.60 -9.47
C LEU A 112 10.13 6.17 -9.92
N THR A 113 9.92 5.91 -11.21
CA THR A 113 9.79 4.53 -11.70
C THR A 113 11.09 3.76 -11.47
N GLN A 114 12.23 4.35 -11.82
CA GLN A 114 13.54 3.76 -11.59
C GLN A 114 13.82 3.56 -10.09
N ALA A 115 13.60 4.60 -9.28
CA ALA A 115 13.78 4.53 -7.84
C ALA A 115 12.86 3.47 -7.20
N SER A 116 11.61 3.33 -7.66
CA SER A 116 10.67 2.36 -7.11
C SER A 116 11.12 0.91 -7.28
N ARG A 117 11.82 0.59 -8.37
CA ARG A 117 12.40 -0.75 -8.61
C ARG A 117 13.53 -1.04 -7.62
N GLN A 118 14.29 -0.02 -7.25
CA GLN A 118 15.41 -0.16 -6.32
C GLN A 118 14.98 -0.15 -4.85
N LEU A 119 13.99 0.67 -4.50
CA LEU A 119 13.60 0.94 -3.11
C LEU A 119 12.50 0.00 -2.61
N ILE A 120 11.51 -0.32 -3.45
CA ILE A 120 10.46 -1.24 -3.07
C ILE A 120 11.04 -2.65 -3.29
N ARG A 121 11.61 -3.29 -2.28
CA ARG A 121 12.16 -4.66 -2.38
C ARG A 121 11.31 -5.70 -1.68
N VAL A 122 10.00 -5.59 -1.86
CA VAL A 122 9.04 -6.54 -1.27
C VAL A 122 8.89 -7.75 -2.19
N GLN A 123 9.06 -8.95 -1.63
CA GLN A 123 8.84 -10.21 -2.35
C GLN A 123 7.41 -10.28 -2.88
N TYR A 124 7.24 -10.91 -4.04
CA TYR A 124 5.96 -11.13 -4.72
C TYR A 124 5.20 -9.88 -5.21
N VAL A 125 5.71 -8.67 -4.95
CA VAL A 125 5.18 -7.44 -5.58
C VAL A 125 5.68 -7.38 -7.01
N SER A 126 4.75 -7.38 -7.97
CA SER A 126 5.06 -7.34 -9.40
C SER A 126 5.57 -5.97 -9.86
N ASP A 127 6.35 -5.92 -10.94
CA ASP A 127 6.80 -4.65 -11.53
C ASP A 127 5.62 -3.79 -12.01
N ARG A 128 4.57 -4.43 -12.51
CA ARG A 128 3.30 -3.76 -12.84
C ARG A 128 2.71 -3.06 -11.62
N ARG A 129 2.74 -3.72 -10.45
CA ARG A 129 2.27 -3.13 -9.20
C ARG A 129 3.12 -1.94 -8.75
N ARG A 130 4.45 -2.05 -8.84
CA ARG A 130 5.37 -0.93 -8.54
C ARG A 130 5.06 0.28 -9.42
N ALA A 131 4.92 0.06 -10.73
CA ALA A 131 4.56 1.12 -11.68
C ALA A 131 3.19 1.74 -11.37
N ALA A 132 2.21 0.92 -10.96
CA ALA A 132 0.87 1.41 -10.59
C ALA A 132 0.90 2.26 -9.31
N ILE A 133 1.70 1.89 -8.30
CA ILE A 133 1.93 2.71 -7.10
C ILE A 133 2.56 4.05 -7.50
N VAL A 134 3.62 4.05 -8.30
CA VAL A 134 4.26 5.29 -8.79
C VAL A 134 3.25 6.16 -9.55
N ALA A 135 2.47 5.57 -10.45
CA ALA A 135 1.44 6.29 -11.18
C ALA A 135 0.39 6.90 -10.24
N ALA A 136 0.00 6.20 -9.17
CA ALA A 136 -0.93 6.72 -8.18
C ALA A 136 -0.34 7.87 -7.35
N VAL A 137 0.92 7.76 -6.90
CA VAL A 137 1.63 8.83 -6.18
C VAL A 137 1.66 10.11 -7.01
N LEU A 138 1.90 9.99 -8.32
CA LEU A 138 1.92 11.12 -9.23
C LEU A 138 0.55 11.80 -9.45
N THR A 139 -0.54 11.23 -8.91
CA THR A 139 -1.87 11.87 -8.91
C THR A 139 -2.17 12.65 -7.63
N VAL A 140 -1.31 12.57 -6.61
CA VAL A 140 -1.50 13.28 -5.34
C VAL A 140 -1.21 14.76 -5.54
N ARG A 141 -2.15 15.60 -5.09
CA ARG A 141 -2.11 17.05 -5.20
C ARG A 141 -2.92 17.71 -4.09
N ARG A 142 -2.68 19.00 -3.83
CA ARG A 142 -3.61 19.81 -3.02
C ARG A 142 -4.94 20.01 -3.75
N SER A 143 -6.00 20.14 -2.97
CA SER A 143 -7.28 20.64 -3.46
C SER A 143 -7.09 22.04 -4.07
N GLY A 144 -7.53 22.23 -5.31
CA GLY A 144 -7.51 23.54 -5.98
C GLY A 144 -6.14 24.05 -6.49
N SER A 145 -5.06 23.26 -6.44
CA SER A 145 -3.74 23.69 -6.92
C SER A 145 -3.28 22.92 -8.18
N PRO A 146 -3.44 23.47 -9.39
CA PRO A 146 -2.82 22.89 -10.58
C PRO A 146 -1.30 23.12 -10.59
N CYS A 147 -0.55 22.24 -11.25
CA CYS A 147 0.81 22.55 -11.65
C CYS A 147 0.74 23.75 -12.61
N ARG A 148 1.41 24.85 -12.27
CA ARG A 148 1.56 25.97 -13.21
C ARG A 148 2.39 25.47 -14.40
N ARG A 149 1.89 25.70 -15.62
CA ARG A 149 2.63 25.44 -16.86
C ARG A 149 3.72 26.47 -17.04
#